data_AF-A0A1I1KNW9-F1
#
_entry.id   AF-A0A1I1KNW9-F1
#
_cell.length_a   1.000
_cell.length_b   1.000
_cell.length_c   1.000
_cell.angle_alpha   90.00
_cell.angle_beta   90.00
_cell.angle_gamma   90.00
#
_symmetry.space_group_name_H-M   'P 1'
#
loop_
_entity.id
_entity.type
_entity.pdbx_description
1 polymer ?
#
loop_
_entity_poly.entity_id
_entity_poly.type
_entity_poly.pdbx_seq_one_letter_code
_entity_poly.pdbx_strand_id
1 'polypeptide(L)' 'MTTKQVRKIRKSGNSYVLTIPPAVMEALDLKEGDTVSITSDQNRAELVKQDPDVVNEDFINMVDSIYEEHKETFKSLVDK' A
#
# COMPACT_ATOMS: atom_id res chain seq x y z
N MET A 1 15.90 13.87 7.07
CA MET A 1 17.16 13.96 6.31
C MET A 1 17.16 12.85 5.27
N THR A 2 17.38 13.15 4.00
CA THR A 2 17.32 12.14 2.91
C THR A 2 18.70 11.60 2.64
N THR A 3 18.95 10.33 2.99
CA THR A 3 20.25 9.68 2.77
C THR A 3 20.21 8.86 1.47
N LYS A 4 20.99 9.26 0.46
CA LYS A 4 21.08 8.53 -0.81
C LYS A 4 22.04 7.34 -0.69
N GLN A 5 21.53 6.13 -0.88
CA GLN A 5 22.36 4.92 -0.96
C GLN A 5 22.19 4.24 -2.33
N VAL A 6 23.30 3.83 -2.94
CA VAL A 6 23.29 3.09 -4.22
C VAL A 6 23.50 1.61 -3.94
N ARG A 7 22.68 0.77 -4.58
CA ARG A 7 22.74 -0.69 -4.50
C ARG A 7 22.65 -1.27 -5.91
N LYS A 8 23.37 -2.36 -6.16
CA LYS A 8 23.27 -3.11 -7.41
C LYS A 8 22.13 -4.11 -7.31
N ILE A 9 21.36 -4.22 -8.39
CA ILE A 9 20.39 -5.28 -8.58
C ILE A 9 21.16 -6.59 -8.85
N ARG A 10 20.74 -7.69 -8.24
CA ARG A 10 21.31 -9.02 -8.48
C ARG A 10 20.23 -10.01 -8.91
N LYS A 11 20.62 -11.03 -9.68
CA LYS A 11 19.73 -12.13 -10.06
C LYS A 11 19.63 -13.14 -8.91
N SER A 12 18.42 -13.62 -8.64
CA SER A 12 18.10 -14.67 -7.67
C SER A 12 17.07 -15.59 -8.30
N GLY A 13 17.47 -16.80 -8.71
CA GLY A 13 16.63 -17.69 -9.49
C GLY A 13 16.20 -17.05 -10.81
N ASN A 14 14.88 -16.98 -11.05
CA ASN A 14 14.28 -16.34 -12.23
C ASN A 14 13.92 -14.86 -12.01
N SER A 15 14.31 -14.28 -10.87
CA SER A 15 13.93 -12.92 -10.48
C SER A 15 15.16 -12.04 -10.22
N TYR A 16 14.91 -10.74 -10.10
CA TYR A 16 15.91 -9.77 -9.66
C TYR A 16 15.54 -9.26 -8.27
N VAL A 17 16.56 -9.08 -7.43
CA VAL A 17 16.38 -8.61 -6.06
C VAL A 17 17.27 -7.39 -5.80
N LEU A 18 16.73 -6.46 -5.01
CA LEU A 18 17.43 -5.30 -4.48
C LEU A 18 17.52 -5.43 -2.96
N THR A 19 18.70 -5.23 -2.39
CA THR A 19 18.87 -5.24 -0.93
C THR A 19 18.41 -3.90 -0.35
N ILE A 20 17.41 -3.94 0.52
CA ILE A 20 16.94 -2.78 1.27
C ILE A 20 17.84 -2.58 2.50
N PRO A 21 18.50 -1.41 2.67
CA PRO A 21 19.31 -1.14 3.85
C PRO A 21 18.48 -1.11 5.14
N PRO A 22 19.04 -1.52 6.31
CA PRO A 22 18.33 -1.48 7.59
C PRO A 22 17.73 -0.12 7.94
N ALA A 23 18.45 0.97 7.65
CA ALA A 23 17.95 2.33 7.88
C ALA A 23 16.66 2.65 7.08
N VAL A 24 16.48 2.05 5.89
CA VAL A 24 15.25 2.22 5.10
C VAL A 24 14.13 1.34 5.65
N MET A 25 14.45 0.13 6.12
CA MET A 25 13.49 -0.74 6.80
C MET A 25 12.93 -0.05 8.05
N GLU A 26 13.79 0.54 8.88
CA GLU A 26 13.40 1.29 10.09
C GLU A 26 12.57 2.54 9.75
N ALA A 27 12.99 3.32 8.75
CA ALA A 27 12.30 4.55 8.37
C ALA A 27 10.88 4.31 7.82
N LEU A 28 10.62 3.14 7.24
CA LEU A 28 9.33 2.75 6.67
C LEU A 28 8.56 1.75 7.56
N ASP A 29 9.09 1.44 8.75
CA ASP A 29 8.60 0.37 9.65
C ASP A 29 8.31 -0.95 8.89
N LEU A 30 9.21 -1.33 7.98
CA LEU A 30 9.10 -2.58 7.24
C LEU A 30 9.66 -3.73 8.06
N LYS A 31 8.96 -4.87 8.04
CA LYS A 31 9.38 -6.12 8.67
C LYS A 31 9.44 -7.25 7.65
N GLU A 32 10.20 -8.29 7.98
CA GLU A 32 10.19 -9.50 7.16
C GLU A 32 8.78 -10.09 7.13
N GLY A 33 8.29 -10.39 5.93
CA GLY A 33 6.92 -10.86 5.70
C GLY A 33 5.91 -9.76 5.34
N ASP A 34 6.26 -8.48 5.48
CA ASP A 34 5.40 -7.38 5.04
C ASP A 34 5.20 -7.40 3.52
N THR A 35 4.01 -6.97 3.08
CA THR A 35 3.69 -6.83 1.67
C THR A 35 3.97 -5.38 1.22
N VAL A 36 4.56 -5.25 0.04
CA VAL A 36 4.93 -3.94 -0.54
C VAL A 36 4.41 -3.91 -1.96
N SER A 37 3.70 -2.83 -2.32
CA SER A 37 3.32 -2.57 -3.70
C SER A 37 4.47 -1.87 -4.43
N ILE A 38 4.64 -2.23 -5.71
CA ILE A 38 5.63 -1.61 -6.59
C ILE A 38 4.87 -0.99 -7.76
N THR A 39 4.93 0.33 -7.85
CA THR A 39 4.39 1.07 -9.00
C THR A 39 5.56 1.71 -9.73
N SER A 40 5.66 1.51 -11.04
CA SER A 40 6.77 2.04 -11.85
C SER A 40 6.26 2.84 -13.04
N ASP A 41 6.93 3.95 -13.32
CA ASP A 41 6.86 4.69 -14.58
C ASP A 41 8.14 4.46 -15.42
N GLN A 42 8.35 5.27 -16.46
CA GLN A 42 9.49 5.11 -17.38
C GLN A 42 10.86 5.21 -16.70
N ASN A 43 10.99 5.94 -15.59
CA ASN A 43 12.29 6.27 -15.00
C ASN A 43 12.35 6.09 -13.47
N ARG A 44 11.22 5.84 -12.81
CA ARG A 44 11.12 5.73 -11.36
C ARG A 44 10.22 4.57 -10.98
N ALA A 45 10.59 3.90 -9.89
CA ALA A 45 9.71 3.00 -9.18
C ALA A 45 9.47 3.56 -7.78
N GLU A 46 8.25 3.41 -7.30
CA GLU A 46 7.81 3.73 -5.95
C GLU A 46 7.47 2.43 -5.23
N LEU A 47 7.94 2.34 -3.97
CA LEU A 47 7.68 1.22 -3.08
C LEU A 47 6.81 1.75 -1.95
N VAL A 48 5.63 1.18 -1.77
CA VAL A 48 4.69 1.57 -0.72
C VAL A 48 4.37 0.34 0.12
N LYS A 49 4.54 0.44 1.44
CA LYS A 49 4.09 -0.60 2.37
C LYS A 49 2.59 -0.75 2.22
N GLN A 50 2.12 -1.96 1.93
CA GLN A 50 0.70 -2.26 2.00
C GLN A 50 0.35 -2.63 3.43
N ASP A 51 -0.53 -1.86 4.04
CA ASP A 51 -1.21 -2.31 5.24
C ASP A 51 -2.34 -3.25 4.80
N PRO A 52 -2.38 -4.52 5.25
CA PRO A 52 -3.47 -5.42 4.90
C PRO A 52 -4.84 -4.92 5.39
N ASP A 53 -4.85 -4.03 6.39
CA ASP A 53 -6.06 -3.42 6.95
C ASP A 53 -6.46 -2.11 6.25
N VAL A 54 -5.65 -1.59 5.32
CA VAL A 54 -6.04 -0.43 4.52
C VAL A 54 -7.05 -0.90 3.49
N VAL A 55 -8.31 -0.67 3.85
CA VAL A 55 -9.45 -0.70 2.95
C VAL A 55 -9.09 0.07 1.69
N ASN A 56 -9.06 -0.61 0.54
CA ASN A 56 -8.68 0.01 -0.71
C ASN A 56 -9.72 1.09 -1.10
N GLU A 57 -9.30 2.09 -1.89
CA GLU A 57 -10.21 3.14 -2.38
C GLU A 57 -11.44 2.55 -3.07
N ASP A 58 -11.29 1.45 -3.80
CA ASP A 58 -12.41 0.77 -4.47
C ASP A 58 -13.47 0.26 -3.47
N PHE A 59 -13.05 -0.27 -2.33
CA PHE A 59 -13.97 -0.72 -1.28
C PHE A 59 -14.61 0.48 -0.58
N ILE A 60 -13.87 1.56 -0.32
CA ILE A 60 -14.46 2.79 0.22
C ILE A 60 -15.52 3.33 -0.74
N ASN A 61 -15.20 3.43 -2.03
CA ASN A 61 -16.14 3.87 -3.07
C ASN A 61 -17.37 2.95 -3.16
N MET A 62 -17.17 1.63 -3.04
CA MET A 62 -18.28 0.67 -2.98
C MET A 62 -19.16 0.90 -1.74
N VAL A 63 -18.56 1.08 -0.56
CA VAL A 63 -19.31 1.36 0.68
C VAL A 63 -20.09 2.66 0.57
N ASP A 64 -19.48 3.73 0.05
CA ASP A 64 -20.14 5.02 -0.16
C ASP A 64 -21.32 4.89 -1.14
N SER A 65 -21.16 4.10 -2.21
CA SER A 65 -22.24 3.86 -3.17
C SER A 65 -23.44 3.16 -2.54
N ILE A 66 -23.21 2.14 -1.73
CA ILE A 66 -24.25 1.38 -1.01
C ILE A 66 -24.92 2.28 0.04
N TYR A 67 -24.15 3.12 0.74
CA TYR A 67 -24.66 4.05 1.73
C TYR A 67 -25.59 5.09 1.11
N GLU A 68 -25.19 5.72 0.00
CA GLU A 68 -26.02 6.72 -0.68
C GLU A 68 -27.29 6.09 -1.31
N GLU A 69 -27.20 4.87 -1.86
CA GLU A 69 -28.36 4.16 -2.42
C GLU A 69 -29.43 3.87 -1.35
N HIS A 70 -29.00 3.54 -0.13
CA HIS A 70 -29.92 3.13 0.95
C HIS A 70 -30.06 4.15 2.08
N LYS A 71 -29.59 5.39 1.86
CA LYS A 71 -29.55 6.47 2.85
C LYS A 71 -30.87 6.72 3.56
N GLU A 72 -31.97 6.76 2.81
CA GLU A 72 -33.30 7.02 3.37
C GLU A 72 -33.79 5.83 4.22
N THR A 73 -33.48 4.60 3.82
CA THR A 73 -33.74 3.40 4.63
C THR A 73 -32.92 3.42 5.91
N PHE A 74 -31.63 3.76 5.85
CA PHE A 74 -30.77 3.85 7.03
C PHE A 74 -31.25 4.93 8.01
N LYS A 75 -31.65 6.11 7.51
CA LYS A 75 -32.25 7.16 8.36
C LYS A 75 -33.52 6.68 9.05
N SER A 76 -34.41 5.97 8.33
CA SER A 76 -35.65 5.46 8.91
C SER A 76 -35.47 4.43 10.04
N LEU A 77 -34.29 3.81 10.12
CA LEU A 77 -33.91 2.87 11.18
C LEU A 77 -33.37 3.57 12.44
N VAL A 78 -32.88 4.80 12.34
CA VAL A 78 -32.36 5.59 13.49
C VAL A 78 -33.51 6.24 14.27
N ASP A 79 -34.60 6.57 13.60
CA ASP A 79 -35.79 7.20 14.20
C ASP A 79 -36.70 6.20 14.96
N LYS A 80 -36.20 4.99 15.25
CA LYS A 80 -36.86 3.94 16.04
C LYS A 80 -36.11 3.64 17.33
#